data_AF-A0A125QSH4-F1
#
_entry.id   AF-A0A125QSH4-F1
#
_cell.length_a   1.000
_cell.length_b   1.000
_cell.length_c   1.000
_cell.angle_alpha   90.00
_cell.angle_beta   90.00
_cell.angle_gamma   90.00
#
_symmetry.space_group_name_H-M   'P 1'
#
loop_
_entity.id
_entity.type
_entity.pdbx_description
1 polymer ?
#
loop_
_entity_poly.entity_id
_entity_poly.type
_entity_poly.pdbx_seq_one_letter_code
_entity_poly.pdbx_strand_id
1 'polypeptide(L)'
;MNYSDLQEFIKNYGKVDDFTGGVSEDKVEETENKLQVPLPESYKWFLRNYGYGGLFGLRIIGYGFAGPAVVDATKGHQKYYDLLDGLVVIEDIDEFAYCLDTNKMKNGECPVITWDNQEGYGRKLADNFLDYFIERLELAKEEWDEDEEDW
;
A
#
# COMPACT_ATOMS: atom_id res chain seq x y z
N MET A 1 -5.74 14.84 -4.49
CA MET A 1 -6.70 14.26 -5.46
C MET A 1 -7.90 13.64 -4.75
N ASN A 2 -9.05 13.49 -5.41
CA ASN A 2 -10.12 12.57 -4.95
C ASN A 2 -10.02 11.21 -5.67
N TYR A 3 -10.89 10.24 -5.34
CA TYR A 3 -10.88 8.91 -5.99
C TYR A 3 -11.02 8.95 -7.52
N SER A 4 -11.90 9.81 -8.06
CA SER A 4 -12.09 9.93 -9.51
C SER A 4 -10.85 10.51 -10.17
N ASP A 5 -10.26 11.55 -9.58
CA ASP A 5 -9.04 12.16 -10.11
C ASP A 5 -7.88 11.16 -10.08
N LEU A 6 -7.76 10.37 -9.00
CA LEU A 6 -6.75 9.31 -8.88
C LEU A 6 -6.95 8.21 -9.93
N GLN A 7 -8.20 7.80 -10.20
CA GLN A 7 -8.50 6.82 -11.25
C GLN A 7 -8.12 7.35 -12.64
N GLU A 8 -8.40 8.62 -12.91
CA GLU A 8 -8.03 9.28 -14.16
C GLU A 8 -6.52 9.44 -14.30
N PHE A 9 -5.84 9.83 -13.21
CA PHE A 9 -4.38 9.88 -13.14
C PHE A 9 -3.76 8.52 -13.49
N ILE A 10 -4.22 7.45 -12.82
CA ILE A 10 -3.73 6.09 -13.07
C ILE A 10 -4.04 5.65 -14.50
N LYS A 11 -5.21 6.00 -15.05
CA LYS A 11 -5.56 5.67 -16.44
C LYS A 11 -4.67 6.40 -17.46
N ASN A 12 -4.30 7.65 -17.18
CA ASN A 12 -3.53 8.46 -18.11
C ASN A 12 -2.05 8.06 -18.16
N TYR A 13 -1.50 7.62 -17.02
CA TYR A 13 -0.07 7.29 -16.91
C TYR A 13 0.22 5.79 -16.82
N GLY A 14 -0.75 4.98 -16.39
CA GLY A 14 -0.58 3.55 -16.17
C GLY A 14 -0.58 2.72 -17.45
N LYS A 15 0.18 1.63 -17.39
CA LYS A 15 0.28 0.57 -18.37
C LYS A 15 -0.39 -0.70 -17.84
N VAL A 16 -0.64 -1.64 -18.74
CA VAL A 16 -1.36 -2.89 -18.44
C VAL A 16 -0.69 -3.73 -17.35
N ASP A 17 0.63 -3.64 -17.22
CA ASP A 17 1.47 -4.42 -16.31
C ASP A 17 1.87 -3.68 -15.01
N ASP A 18 1.45 -2.41 -14.85
CA ASP A 18 1.71 -1.64 -13.64
C ASP A 18 0.90 -2.16 -12.44
N PHE A 19 -0.25 -2.76 -12.72
CA PHE A 19 -1.15 -3.36 -11.73
C PHE A 19 -1.53 -4.79 -12.12
N THR A 20 -1.79 -5.62 -11.11
CA THR A 20 -2.26 -7.00 -11.31
C THR A 20 -3.75 -7.10 -11.62
N GLY A 21 -4.51 -6.04 -11.31
CA GLY A 21 -5.94 -5.94 -11.53
C GLY A 21 -6.75 -6.18 -10.26
N GLY A 22 -7.91 -5.54 -10.20
CA GLY A 22 -8.80 -5.60 -9.04
C GLY A 22 -9.29 -7.01 -8.67
N VAL A 23 -9.45 -7.26 -7.37
CA VAL A 23 -9.95 -8.53 -6.83
C VAL A 23 -11.37 -8.43 -6.25
N SER A 24 -12.07 -9.57 -6.15
CA SER A 24 -13.43 -9.63 -5.60
C SER A 24 -13.46 -9.41 -4.08
N GLU A 25 -14.63 -9.13 -3.53
CA GLU A 25 -14.83 -8.98 -2.07
C GLU A 25 -14.38 -10.24 -1.31
N ASP A 26 -14.73 -11.44 -1.78
CA ASP A 26 -14.26 -12.70 -1.18
C ASP A 26 -12.73 -12.78 -1.05
N LYS A 27 -11.98 -12.16 -1.96
CA LYS A 27 -10.50 -12.11 -1.92
C LYS A 27 -9.98 -11.05 -0.97
N VAL A 28 -10.71 -9.95 -0.81
CA VAL A 28 -10.46 -8.97 0.26
C VAL A 28 -10.69 -9.62 1.63
N GLU A 29 -11.83 -10.29 1.82
CA GLU A 29 -12.14 -11.03 3.05
C GLU A 29 -11.11 -12.15 3.31
N GLU A 30 -10.68 -12.89 2.28
CA GLU A 30 -9.59 -13.87 2.42
C GLU A 30 -8.31 -13.21 2.95
N THR A 31 -7.98 -12.01 2.47
CA THR A 31 -6.80 -11.26 2.88
C THR A 31 -6.90 -10.83 4.34
N GLU A 32 -8.03 -10.23 4.75
CA GLU A 32 -8.31 -9.86 6.15
C GLU A 32 -8.24 -11.08 7.08
N ASN A 33 -8.85 -12.20 6.67
CA ASN A 33 -8.83 -13.45 7.43
C ASN A 33 -7.41 -14.01 7.57
N LYS A 34 -6.55 -13.90 6.56
CA LYS A 34 -5.15 -14.36 6.68
C LYS A 34 -4.29 -13.43 7.54
N LEU A 35 -4.55 -12.12 7.50
CA LEU A 35 -3.86 -11.13 8.33
C LEU A 35 -4.35 -11.15 9.79
N GLN A 36 -5.60 -11.58 10.02
CA GLN A 36 -6.33 -11.49 11.30
C GLN A 36 -6.56 -10.05 11.76
N VAL A 37 -6.76 -9.12 10.82
CA VAL A 37 -7.06 -7.71 11.08
C VAL A 37 -8.07 -7.19 10.06
N PRO A 38 -8.92 -6.22 10.40
CA PRO A 38 -9.70 -5.47 9.41
C PRO A 38 -8.78 -4.53 8.61
N LEU A 39 -9.01 -4.42 7.32
CA LEU A 39 -8.32 -3.49 6.44
C LEU A 39 -9.11 -2.18 6.29
N PRO A 40 -8.42 -1.03 6.16
CA PRO A 40 -9.09 0.25 5.98
C PRO A 40 -9.81 0.33 4.62
N GLU A 41 -10.91 1.07 4.56
CA GLU A 41 -11.80 1.13 3.38
C GLU A 41 -11.06 1.60 2.12
N SER A 42 -10.18 2.58 2.24
CA SER A 42 -9.36 3.08 1.15
C SER A 42 -8.39 2.02 0.59
N TYR A 43 -7.82 1.17 1.45
CA TYR A 43 -6.96 0.07 1.00
C TYR A 43 -7.78 -1.08 0.38
N LYS A 44 -8.96 -1.40 0.94
CA LYS A 44 -9.89 -2.35 0.32
C LYS A 44 -10.37 -1.85 -1.05
N TRP A 45 -10.58 -0.55 -1.21
CA TRP A 45 -10.85 0.05 -2.52
C TRP A 45 -9.67 -0.17 -3.49
N PHE A 46 -8.42 0.01 -3.04
CA PHE A 46 -7.25 -0.27 -3.86
C PHE A 46 -7.19 -1.74 -4.29
N LEU A 47 -7.38 -2.68 -3.37
CA LEU A 47 -7.42 -4.12 -3.70
C LEU A 47 -8.48 -4.43 -4.76
N ARG A 48 -9.69 -3.85 -4.63
CA ARG A 48 -10.80 -4.10 -5.56
C ARG A 48 -10.62 -3.48 -6.94
N ASN A 49 -9.81 -2.44 -7.08
CA ASN A 49 -9.62 -1.74 -8.36
C ASN A 49 -8.28 -2.13 -9.03
N TYR A 50 -7.25 -2.41 -8.24
CA TYR A 50 -5.87 -2.50 -8.71
C TYR A 50 -5.11 -3.74 -8.23
N GLY A 51 -5.56 -4.37 -7.14
CA GLY A 51 -4.93 -5.58 -6.58
C GLY A 51 -3.59 -5.29 -5.92
N TYR A 52 -2.53 -5.25 -6.71
CA TYR A 52 -1.13 -5.02 -6.35
C TYR A 52 -0.48 -4.22 -7.48
N GLY A 53 0.34 -3.22 -7.17
CA GLY A 53 1.03 -2.44 -8.20
C GLY A 53 1.23 -0.97 -7.84
N GLY A 54 1.58 -0.17 -8.84
CA GLY A 54 1.77 1.28 -8.71
C GLY A 54 2.43 1.86 -9.96
N LEU A 55 2.77 3.15 -9.90
CA LEU A 55 3.35 3.91 -11.03
C LEU A 55 4.66 4.57 -10.60
N PHE A 56 5.49 4.96 -11.58
CA PHE A 56 6.69 5.78 -11.33
C PHE A 56 7.64 5.16 -10.28
N GLY A 57 7.80 3.83 -10.30
CA GLY A 57 8.63 3.11 -9.33
C GLY A 57 7.97 2.86 -7.96
N LEU A 58 6.88 3.56 -7.62
CA LEU A 58 6.07 3.26 -6.45
C LEU A 58 5.34 1.91 -6.65
N ARG A 59 5.38 1.03 -5.65
CA ARG A 59 4.69 -0.27 -5.70
C ARG A 59 4.01 -0.58 -4.38
N ILE A 60 2.68 -0.48 -4.38
CA ILE A 60 1.85 -0.90 -3.25
C ILE A 60 1.68 -2.43 -3.27
N ILE A 61 2.10 -3.05 -2.17
CA ILE A 61 1.88 -4.46 -1.89
C ILE A 61 0.40 -4.67 -1.56
N GLY A 62 -0.26 -5.52 -2.35
CA GLY A 62 -1.64 -5.95 -2.14
C GLY A 62 -1.88 -7.38 -2.58
N TYR A 63 -2.87 -7.61 -3.43
CA TYR A 63 -3.21 -8.92 -3.97
C TYR A 63 -2.60 -9.13 -5.35
N GLY A 64 -1.60 -10.02 -5.45
CA GLY A 64 -0.92 -10.35 -6.70
C GLY A 64 -1.48 -11.61 -7.37
N PHE A 65 -0.89 -12.00 -8.52
CA PHE A 65 -1.37 -13.15 -9.31
C PHE A 65 -1.38 -14.48 -8.54
N ALA A 66 -0.48 -14.66 -7.58
CA ALA A 66 -0.39 -15.88 -6.77
C ALA A 66 -1.23 -15.84 -5.48
N GLY A 67 -1.84 -14.70 -5.14
CA GLY A 67 -2.54 -14.51 -3.87
C GLY A 67 -2.24 -13.17 -3.19
N PRO A 68 -2.66 -13.02 -1.92
CA PRO A 68 -2.47 -11.80 -1.15
C PRO A 68 -1.01 -11.63 -0.72
N ALA A 69 -0.16 -11.05 -1.58
CA ALA A 69 1.25 -10.79 -1.31
C ALA A 69 1.46 -9.93 -0.05
N VAL A 70 0.50 -9.07 0.30
CA VAL A 70 0.48 -8.31 1.56
C VAL A 70 0.51 -9.21 2.81
N VAL A 71 -0.08 -10.40 2.74
CA VAL A 71 0.00 -11.40 3.83
C VAL A 71 1.43 -11.88 3.98
N ASP A 72 2.06 -12.28 2.88
CA ASP A 72 3.43 -12.82 2.91
C ASP A 72 4.43 -11.76 3.38
N ALA A 73 4.30 -10.51 2.90
CA ALA A 73 5.11 -9.38 3.35
C ALA A 73 4.94 -9.12 4.85
N THR A 74 3.69 -9.05 5.33
CA THR A 74 3.39 -8.79 6.73
C THR A 74 3.88 -9.93 7.63
N LYS A 75 3.60 -11.19 7.28
CA LYS A 75 4.06 -12.36 8.05
C LYS A 75 5.58 -12.52 8.02
N GLY A 76 6.23 -12.14 6.91
CA GLY A 76 7.68 -12.05 6.80
C GLY A 76 8.24 -11.05 7.81
N HIS A 77 7.71 -9.83 7.84
CA HIS A 77 8.15 -8.80 8.79
C HIS A 77 7.86 -9.15 10.25
N GLN A 78 6.72 -9.78 10.55
CA GLN A 78 6.44 -10.31 11.89
C GLN A 78 7.47 -11.36 12.33
N LYS A 79 7.99 -12.16 11.39
CA LYS A 79 8.94 -13.23 11.68
C LYS A 79 10.38 -12.74 11.81
N TYR A 80 10.80 -11.77 10.99
CA TYR A 80 12.21 -11.40 10.84
C TYR A 80 12.57 -10.03 11.41
N TYR A 81 11.58 -9.15 11.60
CA TYR A 81 11.78 -7.74 11.96
C TYR A 81 10.88 -7.30 13.12
N ASP A 82 10.40 -8.27 13.92
CA ASP A 82 9.57 -8.05 15.11
C ASP A 82 8.36 -7.11 14.91
N LEU A 83 7.79 -7.12 13.69
CA LEU A 83 6.62 -6.29 13.36
C LEU A 83 5.47 -6.57 14.31
N LEU A 84 4.93 -5.51 14.91
CA LEU A 84 3.84 -5.63 15.89
C LEU A 84 2.56 -6.16 15.25
N ASP A 85 1.78 -6.90 16.05
CA ASP A 85 0.42 -7.28 15.68
C ASP A 85 -0.44 -6.04 15.37
N GLY A 86 -1.31 -6.18 14.37
CA GLY A 86 -2.14 -5.08 13.89
C GLY A 86 -1.46 -4.14 12.89
N LEU A 87 -0.17 -4.34 12.59
CA LEU A 87 0.50 -3.65 11.48
C LEU A 87 0.43 -4.49 10.19
N VAL A 88 0.21 -3.82 9.06
CA VAL A 88 0.13 -4.46 7.72
C VAL A 88 1.08 -3.77 6.77
N VAL A 89 2.04 -4.51 6.21
CA VAL A 89 3.09 -3.98 5.33
C VAL A 89 2.55 -3.75 3.92
N ILE A 90 2.51 -2.48 3.48
CA ILE A 90 2.02 -2.07 2.17
C ILE A 90 3.13 -1.63 1.21
N GLU A 91 4.33 -1.35 1.71
CA GLU A 91 5.56 -1.19 0.92
C GLU A 91 6.72 -1.76 1.74
N ASP A 92 7.67 -2.39 1.05
CA ASP A 92 8.93 -2.90 1.62
C ASP A 92 10.06 -2.27 0.80
N ILE A 93 10.91 -1.48 1.47
CA ILE A 93 12.01 -0.73 0.87
C ILE A 93 13.34 -1.13 1.54
N ASP A 94 13.51 -2.43 1.78
CA ASP A 94 14.68 -3.12 2.31
C ASP A 94 14.99 -2.83 3.79
N GLU A 95 15.33 -1.58 4.14
CA GLU A 95 15.69 -1.20 5.51
C GLU A 95 14.46 -0.76 6.32
N PHE A 96 13.39 -0.37 5.61
CA PHE A 96 12.14 0.09 6.18
C PHE A 96 10.95 -0.51 5.45
N ALA A 97 9.81 -0.52 6.14
CA ALA A 97 8.52 -0.82 5.57
C ALA A 97 7.54 0.33 5.84
N TYR A 98 6.58 0.54 4.95
CA TYR A 98 5.44 1.40 5.21
C TYR A 98 4.24 0.54 5.54
N CYS A 99 3.59 0.85 6.66
CA CYS A 99 2.60 -0.01 7.27
C CYS A 99 1.29 0.71 7.56
N LEU A 100 0.17 0.01 7.39
CA LEU A 100 -1.11 0.41 7.96
C LEU A 100 -1.12 0.03 9.44
N ASP A 101 -1.41 0.98 10.32
CA ASP A 101 -1.61 0.69 11.75
C ASP A 101 -3.08 0.46 12.08
N THR A 102 -3.55 -0.76 11.83
CA THR A 102 -4.97 -1.14 12.00
C THR A 102 -5.42 -1.10 13.47
N ASN A 103 -4.49 -1.04 14.43
CA ASN A 103 -4.81 -0.81 15.84
C ASN A 103 -5.38 0.60 16.09
N LYS A 104 -5.13 1.54 15.18
CA LYS A 104 -5.60 2.93 15.25
C LYS A 104 -6.76 3.22 14.29
N MET A 105 -7.55 2.19 13.97
CA MET A 105 -8.73 2.31 13.12
C MET A 105 -9.75 3.31 13.69
N LYS A 106 -10.17 4.27 12.86
CA LYS A 106 -11.20 5.27 13.16
C LYS A 106 -12.03 5.54 11.92
N ASN A 107 -13.35 5.38 12.03
CA ASN A 107 -14.28 5.59 10.91
C ASN A 107 -13.94 4.80 9.63
N GLY A 108 -13.40 3.58 9.77
CA GLY A 108 -13.03 2.73 8.64
C GLY A 108 -11.66 3.03 8.02
N GLU A 109 -10.90 3.97 8.56
CA GLU A 109 -9.54 4.29 8.10
C GLU A 109 -8.53 4.18 9.24
N CYS A 110 -7.25 3.97 8.89
CA CYS A 110 -6.16 3.92 9.85
C CYS A 110 -4.90 4.59 9.29
N PRO A 111 -4.00 5.12 10.13
CA PRO A 111 -2.82 5.84 9.66
C PRO A 111 -1.81 4.92 8.98
N VAL A 112 -1.02 5.53 8.09
CA VAL A 112 0.19 4.92 7.52
C VAL A 112 1.40 5.36 8.33
N ILE A 113 2.27 4.43 8.69
CA ILE A 113 3.45 4.66 9.52
C ILE A 113 4.69 4.03 8.90
N THR A 114 5.88 4.46 9.33
CA THR A 114 7.13 3.78 9.02
C THR A 114 7.42 2.67 10.04
N TRP A 115 7.91 1.54 9.58
CA TRP A 115 8.51 0.50 10.39
C TRP A 115 9.98 0.36 9.98
N ASP A 116 10.89 0.63 10.89
CA ASP A 116 12.32 0.39 10.72
C ASP A 116 12.64 -1.06 11.13
N ASN A 117 13.40 -1.79 10.32
CA ASN A 117 13.70 -3.20 10.58
C ASN A 117 14.59 -3.44 11.82
N GLN A 118 15.22 -2.39 12.35
CA GLN A 118 16.04 -2.39 13.57
C GLN A 118 15.40 -1.60 14.71
N GLU A 119 14.89 -0.41 14.43
CA GLU A 119 14.33 0.53 15.44
C GLU A 119 12.81 0.34 15.66
N GLY A 120 12.13 -0.37 14.77
CA GLY A 120 10.71 -0.68 14.86
C GLY A 120 9.78 0.50 14.55
N TYR A 121 8.79 0.72 15.40
CA TYR A 121 7.69 1.67 15.14
C TYR A 121 8.20 3.10 15.00
N GLY A 122 8.04 3.69 13.82
CA GLY A 122 8.49 5.05 13.51
C GLY A 122 7.36 6.07 13.37
N ARG A 123 7.54 7.01 12.45
CA ARG A 123 6.68 8.19 12.33
C ARG A 123 5.40 7.89 11.55
N LYS A 124 4.37 8.69 11.80
CA LYS A 124 3.18 8.75 10.94
C LYS A 124 3.50 9.47 9.63
N LEU A 125 3.11 8.87 8.52
CA LEU A 125 3.22 9.43 7.17
C LEU A 125 1.90 10.05 6.72
N ALA A 126 0.79 9.36 6.91
CA ALA A 126 -0.54 9.85 6.53
C ALA A 126 -1.62 9.41 7.52
N ASP A 127 -2.77 10.06 7.49
CA ASP A 127 -3.93 9.72 8.32
C ASP A 127 -4.75 8.52 7.77
N ASN A 128 -4.63 8.24 6.48
CA ASN A 128 -5.26 7.10 5.81
C ASN A 128 -4.44 6.67 4.58
N PHE A 129 -4.78 5.50 4.02
CA PHE A 129 -4.06 4.95 2.88
C PHE A 129 -4.27 5.75 1.58
N LEU A 130 -5.46 6.33 1.36
CA LEU A 130 -5.71 7.12 0.16
C LEU A 130 -4.80 8.35 0.07
N ASP A 131 -4.72 9.12 1.16
CA ASP A 131 -3.86 10.31 1.23
C ASP A 131 -2.39 9.93 1.01
N TYR A 132 -1.95 8.84 1.65
CA TYR A 132 -0.61 8.29 1.44
C TYR A 132 -0.35 7.95 -0.02
N PHE A 133 -1.25 7.20 -0.66
CA PHE A 133 -1.05 6.75 -2.03
C PHE A 133 -1.03 7.90 -3.03
N ILE A 134 -1.87 8.91 -2.83
CA ILE A 134 -1.91 10.13 -3.63
C ILE A 134 -0.59 10.90 -3.49
N GLU A 135 -0.17 11.19 -2.26
CA GLU A 135 1.07 11.96 -2.00
C GLU A 135 2.29 11.23 -2.57
N ARG A 136 2.36 9.91 -2.41
CA ARG A 136 3.46 9.10 -2.94
C ARG A 136 3.48 9.07 -4.47
N LEU A 137 2.32 9.01 -5.12
CA LEU A 137 2.25 9.06 -6.59
C LEU A 137 2.61 10.44 -7.15
N GLU A 138 2.17 11.52 -6.49
CA GLU A 138 2.52 12.89 -6.87
C GLU A 138 4.04 13.10 -6.77
N LEU A 139 4.66 12.72 -5.66
CA LEU A 139 6.11 12.80 -5.47
C LEU A 139 6.87 11.95 -6.50
N ALA A 140 6.45 10.69 -6.70
CA ALA A 140 7.11 9.80 -7.65
C ALA A 140 6.98 10.31 -9.10
N LYS A 141 5.88 10.99 -9.44
CA LYS A 141 5.69 11.63 -10.75
C LYS A 141 6.65 12.81 -10.94
N GLU A 142 6.79 13.66 -9.93
CA GLU A 142 7.70 14.81 -9.94
C GLU A 142 9.15 14.35 -10.12
N GLU A 143 9.59 13.35 -9.34
CA GLU A 143 10.94 12.76 -9.45
C GLU A 143 11.18 12.16 -10.85
N TRP A 144 10.18 11.48 -11.41
CA TRP A 144 10.28 10.88 -12.74
C TRP A 144 10.36 11.91 -13.86
N ASP A 145 9.68 13.05 -13.72
CA ASP A 145 9.74 14.15 -14.69
C ASP A 145 11.09 14.89 -14.62
N GLU A 146 11.66 15.08 -13.42
CA GLU A 146 12.99 15.69 -13.26
C GLU A 146 14.08 14.81 -13.90
N ASP A 147 14.04 13.50 -13.66
CA ASP A 147 14.91 12.53 -14.33
C ASP A 147 14.72 12.57 -15.85
N GLU A 148 13.51 12.91 -16.33
CA GLU A 148 13.22 13.08 -17.75
C GLU A 148 13.69 14.44 -18.36
N GLU A 149 14.08 15.43 -17.56
CA GLU A 149 14.62 16.70 -18.08
C GLU A 149 16.16 16.69 -18.17
N ASP A 150 16.81 15.77 -17.44
CA ASP A 150 18.26 15.67 -17.33
C ASP A 150 18.96 14.82 -18.43
N TRP A 151 18.22 14.33 -19.45
CA TRP A 151 18.76 13.55 -20.59
C TRP A 151 18.75 14.27 -21.96
#